data_AF-D6ZJW4-F1
#
_entry.id   AF-D6ZJW4-F1
#
_cell.length_a   1.000
_cell.length_b   1.000
_cell.length_c   1.000
_cell.angle_alpha   90.00
_cell.angle_beta   90.00
_cell.angle_gamma   90.00
#
_symmetry.space_group_name_H-M   'P 1'
#
loop_
_entity.id
_entity.type
_entity.pdbx_description
1 polymer ?
#
loop_
_entity_poly.entity_id
_entity_poly.type
_entity_poly.pdbx_seq_one_letter_code
_entity_poly.pdbx_strand_id
1 'polypeptide(L)'
;MLLSLVSAAGEAKLSLYDQILYPFMWVVGWVLRGVHEMITLLGVESGAGIGWVLAIVGMTIVVRLIIVPLFIKQIKASRAMSLAQPELTAITKKYKGKRDQQTMMRQQEEMKAVQKKYGASMSASCLPLLVQMPVLLALYRLLYYMSAVAHGTMPEHVSIGGMGQQQAKALWDSTFFGESLGQTMFGPTSTLQTKIVIGIMVAFLVITMFVQTAFLSMKNMSDEQLNSDNPMVKSTKSMMYFMPLVYLFTGPVVQVGLLIYWATSNTWSLVQQYFMIRAYPTRGSAAARWRADAHEQKFEKYRADQEKQLSAQLEQIELNEAGLNQKGVQVAMREARLAHIRKLEKRRMELGLDEINFGSVDAQGKGGKQQRMQPGQKGWEEYRAQFDKDKAEERADMEPDPDEVGKDGLTASQRATKQAERRAAERKAKQKKSKKKQGNR
;
A
#
# COMPACT_ATOMS: atom_id res chain seq x y z
N MET A 1 24.50 5.89 28.25
CA MET A 1 25.00 6.95 27.33
C MET A 1 23.94 8.04 27.11
N LEU A 2 23.25 8.46 28.19
CA LEU A 2 22.07 9.36 28.15
C LEU A 2 22.03 10.28 29.39
N LEU A 3 23.20 10.63 29.95
CA LEU A 3 23.29 11.38 31.21
C LEU A 3 24.55 12.25 31.31
N SER A 4 24.99 12.83 30.20
CA SER A 4 26.04 13.85 30.24
C SER A 4 25.77 14.89 29.15
N LEU A 5 25.07 15.96 29.50
CA LEU A 5 25.17 17.27 28.86
C LEU A 5 24.40 18.27 29.76
N VAL A 6 24.93 18.47 30.97
CA VAL A 6 24.66 19.68 31.75
C VAL A 6 25.99 20.39 31.91
N SER A 7 25.94 21.70 31.69
CA SER A 7 26.98 22.71 31.87
C SER A 7 27.81 23.07 30.63
N ALA A 8 27.35 24.10 29.93
CA ALA A 8 28.14 25.29 29.70
C ALA A 8 27.19 26.50 29.58
N ALA A 9 27.30 27.45 30.49
CA ALA A 9 26.72 28.78 30.32
C ALA A 9 27.43 29.46 29.14
N GLY A 10 26.74 29.66 28.03
CA GLY A 10 27.30 30.26 26.82
C GLY A 10 26.25 30.41 25.73
N GLU A 11 25.75 31.64 25.58
CA GLU A 11 24.74 32.11 24.62
C GLU A 11 23.36 31.46 24.73
N ALA A 12 22.31 32.27 24.88
CA ALA A 12 20.92 31.84 24.89
C ALA A 12 20.53 31.35 23.48
N LYS A 13 20.98 30.14 23.12
CA LYS A 13 20.76 29.51 21.81
C LYS A 13 19.83 28.32 21.95
N LEU A 14 19.01 28.10 20.93
CA LEU A 14 18.24 26.86 20.80
C LEU A 14 19.20 25.66 20.80
N SER A 15 18.75 24.53 21.34
CA SER A 15 19.54 23.28 21.23
C SER A 15 19.70 22.90 19.75
N LEU A 16 20.76 22.17 19.40
CA LEU A 16 21.00 21.71 18.02
C LEU A 16 19.77 21.01 17.42
N TYR A 17 19.08 20.21 18.23
CA TYR A 17 17.86 19.52 17.84
C TYR A 17 16.72 20.50 17.50
N ASP A 18 16.59 21.58 18.27
CA ASP A 18 15.57 22.61 18.04
C ASP A 18 15.88 23.49 16.84
N GLN A 19 17.16 23.77 16.58
CA GLN A 19 17.59 24.49 15.39
C GLN A 19 17.22 23.72 14.11
N ILE A 20 17.42 22.40 14.11
CA ILE A 20 17.05 21.53 12.98
C ILE A 20 15.53 21.50 12.78
N LEU A 21 14.76 21.50 13.88
CA LEU A 21 13.29 21.46 13.82
C LEU A 21 12.64 22.82 13.59
N TYR A 22 13.35 23.92 13.81
CA TYR A 22 12.79 25.27 13.75
C TYR A 22 12.05 25.58 12.44
N PRO A 23 12.54 25.24 11.24
CA PRO A 23 11.79 25.46 10.00
C PRO A 23 10.44 24.74 9.98
N PHE A 24 10.37 23.52 10.53
CA PHE A 24 9.12 22.77 10.63
C PHE A 24 8.19 23.40 11.67
N MET A 25 8.73 23.81 12.82
CA MET A 25 7.97 24.51 13.86
C MET A 25 7.37 25.82 13.32
N TRP A 26 8.14 26.56 12.52
CA TRP A 26 7.70 27.80 11.87
C TRP A 26 6.50 27.57 10.94
N VAL A 27 6.58 26.54 10.10
CA VAL A 27 5.46 26.16 9.21
C VAL A 27 4.24 25.72 10.03
N VAL A 28 4.44 24.85 11.01
CA VAL A 28 3.35 24.37 11.88
C VAL A 28 2.68 25.52 12.62
N GLY A 29 3.45 26.51 13.10
CA GLY A 29 2.92 27.70 13.76
C GLY A 29 2.01 28.54 12.86
N TRP A 30 2.38 28.73 11.59
CA TRP A 30 1.51 29.41 10.62
C TRP A 30 0.25 28.62 10.30
N VAL A 31 0.37 27.31 10.06
CA VAL A 31 -0.79 26.47 9.77
C VAL A 31 -1.74 26.45 10.97
N LEU A 32 -1.22 26.30 12.20
CA LEU A 32 -2.03 26.29 13.41
C LEU A 32 -2.80 27.59 13.59
N ARG A 33 -2.12 28.74 13.43
CA ARG A 33 -2.76 30.06 13.48
C ARG A 33 -3.81 30.22 12.38
N GLY A 34 -3.50 29.86 11.14
CA GLY A 34 -4.44 29.99 10.02
C GLY A 34 -5.70 29.14 10.22
N VAL A 35 -5.56 27.93 10.77
CA VAL A 35 -6.72 27.11 11.13
C VAL A 35 -7.53 27.74 12.26
N HIS A 36 -6.86 28.29 13.28
CA HIS A 36 -7.53 29.02 14.36
C HIS A 36 -8.34 30.21 13.80
N GLU A 37 -7.71 31.04 12.96
CA GLU A 37 -8.37 32.18 12.31
C GLU A 37 -9.58 31.72 11.47
N MET A 38 -9.45 30.64 10.69
CA MET A 38 -10.58 30.04 9.97
C MET A 38 -11.73 29.63 10.90
N ILE A 39 -11.42 29.02 12.05
CA ILE A 39 -12.43 28.62 13.04
C ILE A 39 -13.10 29.85 13.67
N THR A 40 -12.35 30.93 13.90
CA THR A 40 -12.93 32.19 14.40
C THR A 40 -13.85 32.85 13.39
N LEU A 41 -13.54 32.76 12.09
CA LEU A 41 -14.43 33.22 11.01
C LEU A 41 -15.75 32.43 10.96
N LEU A 42 -15.75 31.19 11.45
CA LEU A 42 -16.94 30.34 11.57
C LEU A 42 -17.75 30.62 12.85
N GLY A 43 -17.39 31.63 13.64
CA GLY A 43 -18.16 32.11 14.79
C GLY A 43 -17.66 31.63 16.16
N VAL A 44 -16.49 30.99 16.24
CA VAL A 44 -15.85 30.66 17.53
C VAL A 44 -15.06 31.86 18.05
N GLU A 45 -15.02 32.04 19.37
CA GLU A 45 -14.28 33.14 20.00
C GLU A 45 -12.77 33.11 19.67
N SER A 46 -12.18 34.28 19.41
CA SER A 46 -10.77 34.42 19.00
C SER A 46 -9.75 34.43 20.14
N GLY A 47 -10.21 34.43 21.39
CA GLY A 47 -9.39 34.45 22.59
C GLY A 47 -8.90 33.08 23.03
N ALA A 48 -8.57 32.97 24.32
CA ALA A 48 -8.33 31.67 24.94
C ALA A 48 -9.64 30.89 25.03
N GLY A 49 -9.63 29.61 24.63
CA GLY A 49 -10.83 28.78 24.68
C GLY A 49 -10.79 27.61 23.71
N ILE A 50 -11.98 27.11 23.37
CA ILE A 50 -12.15 25.92 22.53
C ILE A 50 -11.65 26.12 21.09
N GLY A 51 -11.50 27.37 20.63
CA GLY A 51 -10.91 27.70 19.34
C GLY A 51 -9.52 27.08 19.15
N TRP A 52 -8.65 27.15 20.14
CA TRP A 52 -7.30 26.57 20.09
C TRP A 52 -7.30 25.04 20.15
N VAL A 53 -8.24 24.43 20.88
CA VAL A 53 -8.46 22.97 20.86
C VAL A 53 -8.83 22.52 19.45
N LEU A 54 -9.83 23.18 18.85
CA LEU A 54 -10.27 22.89 17.49
C LEU A 54 -9.19 23.21 16.45
N ALA A 55 -8.33 24.20 16.71
CA ALA A 55 -7.20 24.52 15.83
C ALA A 55 -6.17 23.38 15.80
N ILE A 56 -5.85 22.75 16.94
CA ILE A 56 -4.98 21.58 16.98
C ILE A 56 -5.60 20.41 16.20
N VAL A 57 -6.90 20.15 16.40
CA VAL A 57 -7.65 19.12 15.68
C VAL A 57 -7.65 19.39 14.17
N GLY A 58 -8.01 20.61 13.77
CA GLY A 58 -8.11 21.04 12.38
C GLY A 58 -6.75 21.03 11.66
N MET A 59 -5.68 21.50 12.32
CA MET A 59 -4.33 21.43 11.77
C MET A 59 -3.91 19.98 11.52
N THR A 60 -4.22 19.08 12.45
CA THR A 60 -3.98 17.64 12.26
C THR A 60 -4.68 17.13 11.00
N ILE A 61 -5.96 17.48 10.81
CA ILE A 61 -6.75 17.08 9.63
C ILE A 61 -6.15 17.67 8.35
N VAL A 62 -5.77 18.96 8.34
CA VAL A 62 -5.16 19.61 7.18
C VAL A 62 -3.87 18.90 6.77
N VAL A 63 -2.95 18.66 7.70
CA VAL A 63 -1.71 17.94 7.40
C VAL A 63 -2.01 16.54 6.88
N ARG A 64 -2.96 15.84 7.52
CA ARG A 64 -3.38 14.50 7.11
C ARG A 64 -3.93 14.47 5.69
N LEU A 65 -4.72 15.46 5.29
CA LEU A 65 -5.26 15.61 3.94
C LEU A 65 -4.15 15.82 2.90
N ILE A 66 -3.17 16.67 3.20
CA ILE A 66 -2.03 16.94 2.30
C ILE A 66 -1.21 15.66 2.04
N ILE A 67 -1.03 14.79 3.04
CA ILE A 67 -0.23 13.57 2.91
C ILE A 67 -1.00 12.36 2.36
N VAL A 68 -2.32 12.45 2.16
CA VAL A 68 -3.15 11.36 1.58
C VAL A 68 -2.55 10.74 0.31
N PRO A 69 -2.11 11.49 -0.72
CA PRO A 69 -1.55 10.87 -1.94
C PRO A 69 -0.30 10.05 -1.68
N LEU A 70 0.58 10.51 -0.77
CA LEU A 70 1.75 9.76 -0.34
C LEU A 70 1.34 8.50 0.40
N PHE A 71 0.36 8.60 1.29
CA PHE A 71 -0.16 7.46 2.03
C PHE A 71 -0.78 6.41 1.10
N ILE A 72 -1.52 6.81 0.05
CA ILE A 72 -2.06 5.89 -0.96
C ILE A 72 -0.95 5.09 -1.65
N LYS A 73 0.16 5.74 -2.03
CA LYS A 73 1.32 5.02 -2.61
C LYS A 73 1.90 4.02 -1.62
N GLN A 74 1.97 4.41 -0.36
CA GLN A 74 2.51 3.62 0.72
C GLN A 74 1.65 2.38 1.03
N ILE A 75 0.33 2.51 1.01
CA ILE A 75 -0.63 1.40 1.11
C ILE A 75 -0.44 0.41 -0.05
N LYS A 76 -0.30 0.91 -1.29
CA LYS A 76 -0.09 0.05 -2.46
C LYS A 76 1.17 -0.80 -2.31
N ALA A 77 2.25 -0.21 -1.82
CA ALA A 77 3.50 -0.93 -1.53
C ALA A 77 3.34 -1.94 -0.40
N SER A 78 2.61 -1.61 0.68
CA SER A 78 2.28 -2.54 1.76
C SER A 78 1.47 -3.74 1.26
N ARG A 79 0.49 -3.51 0.37
CA ARG A 79 -0.30 -4.57 -0.26
C ARG A 79 0.55 -5.48 -1.14
N ALA A 80 1.47 -4.93 -1.93
CA ALA A 80 2.41 -5.72 -2.72
C ALA A 80 3.24 -6.66 -1.81
N MET A 81 3.65 -6.17 -0.64
CA MET A 81 4.33 -7.00 0.37
C MET A 81 3.43 -8.10 0.93
N SER A 82 2.14 -7.83 1.18
CA SER A 82 1.17 -8.85 1.59
C SER A 82 1.00 -9.95 0.54
N LEU A 83 1.03 -9.61 -0.75
CA LEU A 83 0.99 -10.59 -1.85
C LEU A 83 2.27 -11.42 -1.95
N ALA A 84 3.42 -10.86 -1.59
CA ALA A 84 4.71 -11.56 -1.57
C ALA A 84 4.88 -12.51 -0.37
N GLN A 85 4.08 -12.37 0.69
CA GLN A 85 4.18 -13.17 1.91
C GLN A 85 4.24 -14.70 1.72
N PRO A 86 3.40 -15.35 0.89
CA PRO A 86 3.47 -16.80 0.70
C PRO A 86 4.81 -17.25 0.11
N GLU A 87 5.31 -16.59 -0.92
CA GLU A 87 6.63 -16.90 -1.51
C GLU A 87 7.77 -16.62 -0.51
N LEU A 88 7.71 -15.50 0.23
CA LEU A 88 8.69 -15.18 1.28
C LEU A 88 8.67 -16.21 2.44
N THR A 89 7.49 -16.73 2.77
CA THR A 89 7.35 -17.80 3.78
C THR A 89 7.94 -19.11 3.27
N ALA A 90 7.72 -19.46 1.99
CA ALA A 90 8.32 -20.64 1.38
C ALA A 90 9.85 -20.57 1.37
N ILE A 91 10.43 -19.42 1.02
CA ILE A 91 11.89 -19.18 1.13
C ILE A 91 12.35 -19.35 2.58
N THR A 92 11.66 -18.73 3.54
CA THR A 92 12.03 -18.86 4.96
C THR A 92 12.00 -20.32 5.44
N LYS A 93 11.03 -21.12 4.98
CA LYS A 93 10.97 -22.56 5.26
C LYS A 93 12.11 -23.33 4.59
N LYS A 94 12.44 -23.03 3.32
CA LYS A 94 13.54 -23.64 2.54
C LYS A 94 14.91 -23.48 3.22
N TYR A 95 15.12 -22.36 3.93
CA TYR A 95 16.38 -22.04 4.61
C TYR A 95 16.34 -22.27 6.13
N LYS A 96 15.23 -22.79 6.69
CA LYS A 96 15.08 -23.00 8.14
C LYS A 96 16.20 -23.92 8.67
N GLY A 97 16.86 -23.48 9.74
CA GLY A 97 17.95 -24.23 10.40
C GLY A 97 19.33 -24.08 9.77
N LYS A 98 19.46 -23.42 8.61
CA LYS A 98 20.75 -23.10 8.00
C LYS A 98 21.26 -21.77 8.54
N ARG A 99 22.50 -21.72 9.01
CA ARG A 99 23.10 -20.54 9.68
C ARG A 99 24.42 -20.08 9.07
N ASP A 100 24.89 -20.71 8.00
CA ASP A 100 26.12 -20.26 7.35
C ASP A 100 25.89 -18.91 6.64
N GLN A 101 26.93 -18.07 6.64
CA GLN A 101 26.86 -16.71 6.11
C GLN A 101 26.49 -16.68 4.63
N GLN A 102 26.97 -17.64 3.83
CA GLN A 102 26.68 -17.71 2.39
C GLN A 102 25.21 -18.04 2.13
N THR A 103 24.63 -18.96 2.89
CA THR A 103 23.22 -19.33 2.80
C THR A 103 22.31 -18.20 3.26
N MET A 104 22.69 -17.45 4.30
CA MET A 104 21.94 -16.27 4.72
C MET A 104 21.96 -15.17 3.64
N MET A 105 23.08 -14.98 2.94
CA MET A 105 23.15 -14.07 1.80
C MET A 105 22.24 -14.54 0.65
N ARG A 106 22.29 -15.83 0.28
CA ARG A 106 21.39 -16.41 -0.74
C ARG A 106 19.91 -16.26 -0.36
N GLN A 107 19.57 -16.45 0.92
CA GLN A 107 18.21 -16.24 1.41
C GLN A 107 17.78 -14.77 1.21
N GLN A 108 18.64 -13.81 1.55
CA GLN A 108 18.35 -12.39 1.36
C GLN A 108 18.18 -12.02 -0.12
N GLU A 109 19.01 -12.59 -1.00
CA GLU A 109 18.90 -12.40 -2.45
C GLU A 109 17.59 -12.96 -3.02
N GLU A 110 17.21 -14.19 -2.66
CA GLU A 110 15.94 -14.79 -3.07
C GLU A 110 14.74 -13.97 -2.54
N MET A 111 14.78 -13.54 -1.27
CA MET A 111 13.74 -12.67 -0.70
C MET A 111 13.64 -11.34 -1.44
N LYS A 112 14.77 -10.73 -1.81
CA LYS A 112 14.82 -9.47 -2.56
C LYS A 112 14.31 -9.65 -3.99
N ALA A 113 14.60 -10.79 -4.63
CA ALA A 113 14.09 -11.13 -5.97
C ALA A 113 12.56 -11.26 -5.95
N VAL A 114 12.01 -11.96 -4.96
CA VAL A 114 10.55 -12.06 -4.73
C VAL A 114 9.95 -10.67 -4.49
N GLN A 115 10.53 -9.88 -3.59
CA GLN A 115 10.04 -8.50 -3.35
C GLN A 115 10.02 -7.68 -4.65
N LYS A 116 11.07 -7.76 -5.47
CA LYS A 116 11.15 -7.08 -6.77
C LYS A 116 10.10 -7.59 -7.76
N LYS A 117 9.83 -8.91 -7.81
CA LYS A 117 8.79 -9.53 -8.64
C LYS A 117 7.41 -8.94 -8.37
N TYR A 118 7.08 -8.67 -7.11
CA TYR A 118 5.80 -8.05 -6.72
C TYR A 118 5.82 -6.52 -6.69
N GLY A 119 6.98 -5.88 -6.94
CA GLY A 119 7.14 -4.43 -6.72
C GLY A 119 7.00 -4.02 -5.25
N ALA A 120 7.21 -4.96 -4.33
CA ALA A 120 7.23 -4.72 -2.90
C ALA A 120 8.60 -4.18 -2.49
N SER A 121 8.63 -3.25 -1.55
CA SER A 121 9.88 -2.73 -0.97
C SER A 121 9.74 -2.65 0.54
N MET A 122 10.72 -3.19 1.27
CA MET A 122 10.71 -3.13 2.74
C MET A 122 10.74 -1.70 3.30
N SER A 123 11.36 -0.75 2.58
CA SER A 123 11.43 0.66 2.96
C SER A 123 10.10 1.41 2.83
N ALA A 124 9.20 0.98 1.95
CA ALA A 124 7.89 1.62 1.84
C ALA A 124 7.02 1.38 3.09
N SER A 125 7.24 0.31 3.83
CA SER A 125 6.47 0.01 5.03
C SER A 125 6.74 0.97 6.20
N CYS A 126 7.95 1.53 6.30
CA CYS A 126 8.30 2.50 7.35
C CYS A 126 8.15 3.97 6.94
N LEU A 127 7.83 4.23 5.67
CA LEU A 127 7.70 5.58 5.12
C LEU A 127 6.70 6.50 5.86
N PRO A 128 5.54 6.05 6.39
CA PRO A 128 4.62 6.94 7.10
C PRO A 128 5.21 7.48 8.37
N LEU A 129 5.94 6.62 9.09
CA LEU A 129 6.58 7.03 10.32
C LEU A 129 7.59 8.14 9.99
N LEU A 130 8.43 7.93 8.97
CA LEU A 130 9.42 8.93 8.54
C LEU A 130 8.80 10.26 8.12
N VAL A 131 7.68 10.26 7.39
CA VAL A 131 6.99 11.48 6.97
C VAL A 131 6.26 12.16 8.15
N GLN A 132 5.75 11.38 9.10
CA GLN A 132 5.01 11.89 10.26
C GLN A 132 5.93 12.46 11.34
N MET A 133 7.13 11.88 11.53
CA MET A 133 8.04 12.27 12.60
C MET A 133 8.37 13.77 12.60
N PRO A 134 8.73 14.43 11.47
CA PRO A 134 8.97 15.87 11.46
C PRO A 134 7.79 16.70 11.95
N VAL A 135 6.56 16.36 11.51
CA VAL A 135 5.34 17.08 11.92
C VAL A 135 5.07 16.89 13.41
N LEU A 136 5.16 15.66 13.90
CA LEU A 136 4.96 15.33 15.31
C LEU A 136 5.95 16.06 16.20
N LEU A 137 7.25 15.96 15.88
CA LEU A 137 8.31 16.57 16.67
C LEU A 137 8.22 18.10 16.62
N ALA A 138 7.89 18.68 15.46
CA ALA A 138 7.68 20.11 15.31
C ALA A 138 6.51 20.62 16.15
N LEU A 139 5.35 19.94 16.14
CA LEU A 139 4.22 20.33 16.97
C LEU A 139 4.53 20.18 18.46
N TYR A 140 5.16 19.07 18.87
CA TYR A 140 5.58 18.88 20.26
C TYR A 140 6.50 20.02 20.73
N ARG A 141 7.53 20.35 19.94
CA ARG A 141 8.46 21.42 20.29
C ARG A 141 7.81 22.79 20.23
N LEU A 142 6.92 23.04 19.26
CA LEU A 142 6.13 24.26 19.20
C LEU A 142 5.33 24.45 20.51
N LEU A 143 4.50 23.47 20.90
CA LEU A 143 3.69 23.54 22.13
C LEU A 143 4.55 23.66 23.39
N TYR A 144 5.70 22.96 23.43
CA TYR A 144 6.69 23.10 24.50
C TYR A 144 7.19 24.54 24.67
N TYR A 145 7.48 25.24 23.56
CA TYR A 145 7.96 26.61 23.60
C TYR A 145 6.87 27.66 23.74
N MET A 146 5.58 27.32 23.63
CA MET A 146 4.50 28.32 23.75
C MET A 146 4.50 29.05 25.09
N SER A 147 4.87 28.38 26.19
CA SER A 147 5.06 29.07 27.47
C SER A 147 6.19 30.11 27.40
N ALA A 148 7.33 29.75 26.83
CA ALA A 148 8.46 30.67 26.69
C ALA A 148 8.14 31.85 25.76
N VAL A 149 7.41 31.60 24.67
CA VAL A 149 6.93 32.65 23.76
C VAL A 149 5.91 33.56 24.46
N ALA A 150 4.97 33.01 25.22
CA ALA A 150 3.97 33.78 25.95
C ALA A 150 4.58 34.74 26.98
N HIS A 151 5.70 34.36 27.60
CA HIS A 151 6.43 35.18 28.58
C HIS A 151 7.59 35.98 27.96
N GLY A 152 7.83 35.87 26.65
CA GLY A 152 8.94 36.55 25.98
C GLY A 152 10.34 36.08 26.40
N THR A 153 10.45 34.87 26.97
CA THR A 153 11.70 34.29 27.48
C THR A 153 12.34 33.29 26.52
N MET A 154 11.77 33.12 25.32
CA MET A 154 12.32 32.23 24.32
C MET A 154 13.67 32.76 23.78
N PRO A 155 14.72 31.92 23.69
CA PRO A 155 16.00 32.34 23.15
C PRO A 155 15.91 32.71 21.67
N GLU A 156 16.57 33.80 21.26
CA GLU A 156 16.73 34.32 19.88
C GLU A 156 15.44 34.65 19.10
N HIS A 157 14.25 34.32 19.61
CA HIS A 157 12.99 34.43 18.89
C HIS A 157 11.86 34.95 19.77
N VAL A 158 11.14 35.97 19.29
CA VAL A 158 9.92 36.49 19.94
C VAL A 158 8.64 35.75 19.51
N SER A 159 8.74 34.93 18.47
CA SER A 159 7.63 34.17 17.88
C SER A 159 8.15 32.94 17.15
N ILE A 160 7.28 31.94 16.98
CA ILE A 160 7.57 30.75 16.16
C ILE A 160 6.56 30.70 15.02
N GLY A 161 6.99 31.07 13.81
CA GLY A 161 6.07 31.22 12.69
C GLY A 161 4.97 32.24 12.98
N GLY A 162 3.73 31.88 12.71
CA GLY A 162 2.56 32.72 13.01
C GLY A 162 2.24 32.89 14.50
N MET A 163 2.89 32.12 15.40
CA MET A 163 2.62 32.11 16.84
C MET A 163 3.47 33.16 17.56
N GLY A 164 2.91 34.38 17.72
CA GLY A 164 3.48 35.43 18.56
C GLY A 164 3.04 35.34 20.02
N GLN A 165 3.46 36.31 20.85
CA GLN A 165 3.18 36.32 22.29
C GLN A 165 1.68 36.25 22.61
N GLN A 166 0.84 37.00 21.89
CA GLN A 166 -0.61 37.01 22.10
C GLN A 166 -1.23 35.64 21.81
N GLN A 167 -0.86 35.02 20.69
CA GLN A 167 -1.36 33.71 20.29
C GLN A 167 -0.86 32.62 21.25
N ALA A 168 0.41 32.70 21.65
CA ALA A 168 1.00 31.76 22.60
C ALA A 168 0.34 31.84 23.97
N LYS A 169 0.03 33.06 24.46
CA LYS A 169 -0.71 33.26 25.71
C LYS A 169 -2.13 32.73 25.61
N ALA A 170 -2.86 33.06 24.53
CA ALA A 170 -4.21 32.56 24.31
C ALA A 170 -4.26 31.03 24.24
N LEU A 171 -3.29 30.40 23.56
CA LEU A 171 -3.17 28.94 23.50
C LEU A 171 -2.85 28.34 24.87
N TRP A 172 -1.95 28.95 25.64
CA TRP A 172 -1.55 28.47 26.97
C TRP A 172 -2.69 28.57 27.99
N ASP A 173 -3.48 29.64 27.92
CA ASP A 173 -4.63 29.89 28.80
C ASP A 173 -5.89 29.12 28.34
N SER A 174 -5.87 28.52 27.13
CA SER A 174 -6.97 27.70 26.64
C SER A 174 -7.07 26.40 27.44
N THR A 175 -8.31 25.93 27.65
CA THR A 175 -8.59 24.75 28.45
C THR A 175 -9.28 23.64 27.65
N PHE A 176 -9.03 22.40 28.07
CA PHE A 176 -9.70 21.19 27.59
C PHE A 176 -10.18 20.40 28.81
N PHE A 177 -11.49 20.24 28.97
CA PHE A 177 -12.11 19.70 30.20
C PHE A 177 -11.64 20.39 31.49
N GLY A 178 -11.43 21.72 31.42
CA GLY A 178 -11.00 22.55 32.55
C GLY A 178 -9.49 22.61 32.78
N GLU A 179 -8.68 21.87 32.01
CA GLU A 179 -7.23 21.80 32.16
C GLU A 179 -6.52 22.55 31.04
N SER A 180 -5.44 23.28 31.36
CA SER A 180 -4.67 24.04 30.37
C SER A 180 -4.02 23.10 29.35
N LEU A 181 -3.99 23.52 28.08
CA LEU A 181 -3.35 22.77 27.00
C LEU A 181 -1.85 22.51 27.24
N GLY A 182 -1.20 23.36 28.04
CA GLY A 182 0.22 23.26 28.38
C GLY A 182 0.54 22.35 29.56
N GLN A 183 -0.46 21.89 30.32
CA GLN A 183 -0.24 21.06 31.51
C GLN A 183 0.13 19.61 31.18
N THR A 184 0.89 18.99 32.07
CA THR A 184 1.27 17.56 32.04
C THR A 184 0.75 16.88 33.32
N MET A 185 0.76 15.55 33.42
CA MET A 185 0.20 14.84 34.61
C MET A 185 0.97 15.13 35.91
N PHE A 186 2.29 15.36 35.77
CA PHE A 186 3.22 15.55 36.89
C PHE A 186 3.77 16.98 36.95
N GLY A 187 3.15 17.93 36.25
CA GLY A 187 3.52 19.33 36.29
C GLY A 187 3.27 19.98 37.66
N PRO A 188 3.90 21.13 37.97
CA PRO A 188 3.82 21.78 39.28
C PRO A 188 2.40 22.26 39.64
N THR A 189 1.55 22.55 38.66
CA THR A 189 0.16 22.99 38.84
C THR A 189 -0.86 21.88 38.63
N SER A 190 -0.43 20.62 38.62
CA SER A 190 -1.32 19.47 38.31
C SER A 190 -2.24 19.17 39.48
N THR A 191 -3.54 19.16 39.21
CA THR A 191 -4.58 18.80 40.19
C THR A 191 -4.97 17.33 40.03
N LEU A 192 -5.88 16.85 40.89
CA LEU A 192 -6.50 15.53 40.71
C LEU A 192 -7.29 15.46 39.38
N GLN A 193 -7.96 16.56 39.00
CA GLN A 193 -8.70 16.65 37.75
C GLN A 193 -7.76 16.52 36.54
N THR A 194 -6.59 17.18 36.55
CA THR A 194 -5.55 17.05 35.51
C THR A 194 -5.18 15.59 35.30
N LYS A 195 -4.96 14.85 36.39
CA LYS A 195 -4.57 13.43 36.35
C LYS A 195 -5.69 12.56 35.79
N ILE A 196 -6.94 12.82 36.14
CA ILE A 196 -8.10 12.08 35.63
C ILE A 196 -8.27 12.33 34.12
N VAL A 197 -8.25 13.59 33.69
CA VAL A 197 -8.42 13.96 32.27
C VAL A 197 -7.31 13.32 31.43
N ILE A 198 -6.04 13.48 31.84
CA ILE A 198 -4.92 12.86 31.12
C ILE A 198 -5.02 11.34 31.16
N GLY A 199 -5.38 10.74 32.30
CA GLY A 199 -5.56 9.29 32.43
C GLY A 199 -6.59 8.72 31.45
N ILE A 200 -7.73 9.40 31.29
CA ILE A 200 -8.77 9.03 30.32
C ILE A 200 -8.25 9.16 28.88
N MET A 201 -7.54 10.25 28.57
CA MET A 201 -6.96 10.45 27.24
C MET A 201 -5.93 9.37 26.91
N VAL A 202 -5.06 9.01 27.86
CA VAL A 202 -4.06 7.94 27.67
C VAL A 202 -4.74 6.59 27.50
N ALA A 203 -5.76 6.28 28.29
CA ALA A 203 -6.55 5.07 28.11
C ALA A 203 -7.19 5.01 26.70
N PHE A 204 -7.78 6.12 26.25
CA PHE A 204 -8.31 6.23 24.88
C PHE A 204 -7.22 6.01 23.81
N LEU A 205 -6.03 6.60 23.98
CA LEU A 205 -4.91 6.43 23.05
C LEU A 205 -4.42 4.98 22.99
N VAL A 206 -4.32 4.32 24.14
CA VAL A 206 -3.95 2.90 24.25
C VAL A 206 -4.99 2.02 23.56
N ILE A 207 -6.27 2.22 23.85
CA ILE A 207 -7.37 1.45 23.24
C ILE A 207 -7.38 1.66 21.73
N THR A 208 -7.36 2.91 21.27
CA THR A 208 -7.40 3.22 19.83
C THR A 208 -6.19 2.67 19.09
N MET A 209 -5.00 2.71 19.68
CA MET A 209 -3.80 2.13 19.06
C MET A 209 -3.83 0.61 19.03
N PHE A 210 -4.37 -0.03 20.08
CA PHE A 210 -4.58 -1.47 20.08
C PHE A 210 -5.56 -1.87 18.98
N VAL A 211 -6.69 -1.17 18.87
CA VAL A 211 -7.67 -1.37 17.79
C VAL A 211 -7.01 -1.20 16.42
N GLN A 212 -6.24 -0.13 16.22
CA GLN A 212 -5.53 0.14 14.96
C GLN A 212 -4.57 -0.99 14.59
N THR A 213 -3.77 -1.46 15.55
CA THR A 213 -2.77 -2.51 15.33
C THR A 213 -3.42 -3.88 15.11
N ALA A 214 -4.46 -4.20 15.90
CA ALA A 214 -5.22 -5.44 15.79
C ALA A 214 -6.00 -5.52 14.46
N PHE A 215 -6.61 -4.41 14.02
CA PHE A 215 -7.29 -4.34 12.72
C PHE A 215 -6.32 -4.47 11.54
N LEU A 216 -5.12 -3.87 11.64
CA LEU A 216 -4.13 -3.91 10.56
C LEU A 216 -3.52 -5.30 10.39
N SER A 217 -3.17 -5.95 11.50
CA SER A 217 -2.33 -7.15 11.49
C SER A 217 -3.15 -8.43 11.59
N MET A 218 -4.13 -8.53 12.49
CA MET A 218 -4.76 -9.82 12.77
C MET A 218 -5.97 -10.11 11.89
N LYS A 219 -6.84 -9.12 11.65
CA LYS A 219 -8.02 -9.32 10.79
C LYS A 219 -7.70 -9.31 9.28
N ASN A 220 -6.48 -8.93 8.93
CA ASN A 220 -6.03 -8.76 7.55
C ASN A 220 -5.04 -9.84 7.08
N MET A 221 -4.69 -10.79 7.96
CA MET A 221 -3.87 -11.97 7.69
C MET A 221 -4.73 -13.23 7.71
N SER A 222 -4.32 -14.29 6.99
CA SER A 222 -5.02 -15.59 7.06
C SER A 222 -4.69 -16.33 8.36
N ASP A 223 -5.58 -17.22 8.80
CA ASP A 223 -5.40 -18.01 10.03
C ASP A 223 -4.12 -18.86 10.00
N GLU A 224 -3.70 -19.28 8.81
CA GLU A 224 -2.44 -20.03 8.60
C GLU A 224 -1.19 -19.16 8.79
N GLN A 225 -1.27 -17.86 8.46
CA GLN A 225 -0.19 -16.91 8.73
C GLN A 225 -0.10 -16.57 10.22
N LEU A 226 -1.23 -16.46 10.93
CA LEU A 226 -1.27 -16.14 12.36
C LEU A 226 -0.63 -17.21 13.25
N ASN A 227 -0.68 -18.46 12.80
CA ASN A 227 -0.10 -19.63 13.48
C ASN A 227 1.26 -20.05 12.91
N SER A 228 1.75 -19.34 11.89
CA SER A 228 3.05 -19.62 11.31
C SER A 228 4.18 -19.18 12.24
N ASP A 229 5.26 -19.97 12.25
CA ASP A 229 6.49 -19.74 13.02
C ASP A 229 7.34 -18.57 12.45
N ASN A 230 6.74 -17.75 11.58
CA ASN A 230 7.39 -16.73 10.78
C ASN A 230 7.92 -15.58 11.66
N PRO A 231 9.22 -15.20 11.54
CA PRO A 231 9.81 -14.08 12.29
C PRO A 231 9.06 -12.76 12.13
N MET A 232 8.46 -12.52 10.96
CA MET A 232 7.68 -11.30 10.69
C MET A 232 6.38 -11.24 11.49
N VAL A 233 5.66 -12.36 11.64
CA VAL A 233 4.43 -12.43 12.44
C VAL A 233 4.76 -12.26 13.92
N LYS A 234 5.86 -12.87 14.39
CA LYS A 234 6.36 -12.69 15.77
C LYS A 234 6.73 -11.23 16.05
N SER A 235 7.45 -10.57 15.14
CA SER A 235 7.77 -9.14 15.24
C SER A 235 6.50 -8.27 15.30
N THR A 236 5.50 -8.59 14.45
CA THR A 236 4.21 -7.89 14.43
C THR A 236 3.43 -8.06 15.74
N LYS A 237 3.36 -9.28 16.29
CA LYS A 237 2.73 -9.57 17.58
C LYS A 237 3.46 -8.87 18.73
N SER A 238 4.80 -8.88 18.74
CA SER A 238 5.59 -8.19 19.77
C SER A 238 5.34 -6.67 19.73
N MET A 239 5.28 -6.07 18.54
CA MET A 239 4.99 -4.64 18.40
C MET A 239 3.59 -4.27 18.91
N MET A 240 2.60 -5.14 18.75
CA MET A 240 1.23 -4.93 19.25
C MET A 240 1.16 -4.75 20.77
N TYR A 241 2.01 -5.46 21.52
CA TYR A 241 2.07 -5.32 22.98
C TYR A 241 3.04 -4.23 23.44
N PHE A 242 4.14 -4.02 22.71
CA PHE A 242 5.16 -3.03 23.08
C PHE A 242 4.68 -1.59 22.90
N MET A 243 4.06 -1.26 21.75
CA MET A 243 3.67 0.11 21.45
C MET A 243 2.70 0.71 22.47
N PRO A 244 1.64 0.01 22.94
CA PRO A 244 0.75 0.54 23.98
C PRO A 244 1.47 0.95 25.27
N LEU A 245 2.56 0.28 25.63
CA LEU A 245 3.37 0.66 26.78
C LEU A 245 4.03 2.02 26.57
N VAL A 246 4.48 2.33 25.34
CA VAL A 246 5.03 3.65 25.02
C VAL A 246 4.03 4.74 25.34
N TYR A 247 2.76 4.61 24.95
CA TYR A 247 1.73 5.59 25.33
C TYR A 247 1.41 5.62 26.81
N LEU A 248 1.44 4.47 27.49
CA LEU A 248 1.22 4.41 28.93
C LEU A 248 2.31 5.17 29.72
N PHE A 249 3.57 5.08 29.28
CA PHE A 249 4.70 5.77 29.92
C PHE A 249 4.88 7.21 29.45
N THR A 250 4.69 7.49 28.16
CA THR A 250 4.90 8.83 27.59
C THR A 250 3.68 9.74 27.76
N GLY A 251 2.47 9.20 27.76
CA GLY A 251 1.22 9.95 27.89
C GLY A 251 1.18 10.86 29.12
N PRO A 252 1.52 10.38 30.33
CA PRO A 252 1.58 11.20 31.54
C PRO A 252 2.58 12.37 31.49
N VAL A 253 3.68 12.24 30.75
CA VAL A 253 4.75 13.25 30.72
C VAL A 253 4.58 14.30 29.62
N VAL A 254 3.65 14.09 28.69
CA VAL A 254 3.37 15.04 27.61
C VAL A 254 2.20 15.98 27.94
N GLN A 255 2.11 17.06 27.17
CA GLN A 255 1.14 18.13 27.36
C GLN A 255 -0.25 17.73 26.85
N VAL A 256 -1.31 18.24 27.49
CA VAL A 256 -2.72 18.02 27.08
C VAL A 256 -2.93 18.33 25.58
N GLY A 257 -2.39 19.45 25.09
CA GLY A 257 -2.47 19.82 23.67
C GLY A 257 -1.87 18.76 22.73
N LEU A 258 -0.76 18.11 23.13
CA LEU A 258 -0.16 17.03 22.35
C LEU A 258 -1.01 15.75 22.41
N LEU A 259 -1.64 15.45 23.55
CA LEU A 259 -2.55 14.32 23.68
C LEU A 259 -3.79 14.48 22.79
N ILE A 260 -4.31 15.71 22.65
CA ILE A 260 -5.42 16.02 21.72
C ILE A 260 -4.98 15.73 20.27
N TYR A 261 -3.78 16.17 19.91
CA TYR A 261 -3.20 15.85 18.60
C TYR A 261 -3.08 14.33 18.38
N TRP A 262 -2.53 13.58 19.34
CA TRP A 262 -2.44 12.12 19.24
C TRP A 262 -3.80 11.46 19.12
N ALA A 263 -4.79 11.90 19.91
CA ALA A 263 -6.13 11.34 19.90
C ALA A 263 -6.79 11.56 18.53
N THR A 264 -6.67 12.77 18.00
CA THR A 264 -7.16 13.14 16.66
C THR A 264 -6.46 12.33 15.57
N SER A 265 -5.13 12.23 15.64
CA SER A 265 -4.29 11.48 14.71
C SER A 265 -4.63 9.98 14.67
N ASN A 266 -4.85 9.35 15.83
CA ASN A 266 -5.29 7.96 15.92
C ASN A 266 -6.71 7.79 15.36
N THR A 267 -7.62 8.70 15.71
CA THR A 267 -9.01 8.67 15.24
C THR A 267 -9.08 8.80 13.72
N TRP A 268 -8.32 9.75 13.16
CA TRP A 268 -8.13 9.89 11.72
C TRP A 268 -7.61 8.59 11.10
N SER A 269 -6.59 7.98 11.70
CA SER A 269 -5.99 6.75 11.19
C SER A 269 -7.00 5.59 11.18
N LEU A 270 -7.86 5.48 12.20
CA LEU A 270 -8.94 4.49 12.25
C LEU A 270 -9.97 4.73 11.14
N VAL A 271 -10.43 5.97 10.96
CA VAL A 271 -11.38 6.35 9.91
C VAL A 271 -10.77 6.06 8.52
N GLN A 272 -9.55 6.51 8.31
CA GLN A 272 -8.80 6.28 7.07
C GLN A 272 -8.63 4.78 6.80
N GLN A 273 -8.27 4.00 7.82
CA GLN A 273 -8.10 2.55 7.72
C GLN A 273 -9.42 1.83 7.42
N TYR A 274 -10.52 2.25 8.03
CA TYR A 274 -11.86 1.74 7.73
C TYR A 274 -12.22 1.93 6.26
N PHE A 275 -12.10 3.15 5.73
CA PHE A 275 -12.36 3.43 4.32
C PHE A 275 -11.39 2.68 3.39
N MET A 276 -10.11 2.62 3.76
CA MET A 276 -9.07 1.94 2.98
C MET A 276 -9.33 0.44 2.85
N ILE A 277 -9.65 -0.26 3.94
CA ILE A 277 -9.95 -1.71 3.90
C ILE A 277 -11.20 -1.96 3.03
N ARG A 278 -12.19 -1.05 3.12
CA ARG A 278 -13.40 -1.13 2.32
C ARG A 278 -13.13 -0.85 0.83
N ALA A 279 -12.21 0.04 0.49
CA ALA A 279 -11.81 0.29 -0.89
C ALA A 279 -10.90 -0.83 -1.44
N TYR A 280 -9.90 -1.26 -0.68
CA TYR A 280 -8.83 -2.18 -1.06
C TYR A 280 -8.67 -3.31 -0.02
N PRO A 281 -9.41 -4.42 -0.15
CA PRO A 281 -9.33 -5.51 0.80
C PRO A 281 -8.07 -6.34 0.52
N THR A 282 -7.49 -6.93 1.55
CA THR A 282 -6.36 -7.85 1.40
C THR A 282 -6.89 -9.23 1.03
N ARG A 283 -6.23 -9.89 0.06
CA ARG A 283 -6.58 -11.24 -0.41
C ARG A 283 -6.66 -12.24 0.75
N GLY A 284 -7.64 -13.12 0.73
CA GLY A 284 -7.86 -14.13 1.78
C GLY A 284 -8.44 -13.63 3.11
N SER A 285 -8.51 -12.31 3.34
CA SER A 285 -9.13 -11.75 4.56
C SER A 285 -10.66 -11.92 4.56
N ALA A 286 -11.29 -11.88 5.74
CA ALA A 286 -12.76 -11.84 5.85
C ALA A 286 -13.36 -10.64 5.07
N ALA A 287 -12.61 -9.53 5.00
CA ALA A 287 -12.96 -8.34 4.22
C ALA A 287 -12.81 -8.52 2.70
N ALA A 288 -12.20 -9.60 2.19
CA ALA A 288 -12.23 -9.92 0.76
C ALA A 288 -13.42 -10.82 0.40
N ARG A 289 -13.84 -11.70 1.32
CA ARG A 289 -14.92 -12.68 1.10
C ARG A 289 -16.25 -12.03 0.71
N TRP A 290 -16.63 -10.90 1.32
CA TRP A 290 -17.88 -10.20 0.97
C TRP A 290 -17.89 -9.59 -0.45
N ARG A 291 -16.72 -9.41 -1.08
CA ARG A 291 -16.59 -8.96 -2.48
C ARG A 291 -16.23 -10.06 -3.45
N ALA A 292 -15.80 -11.22 -2.95
CA ALA A 292 -15.35 -12.34 -3.76
C ALA A 292 -16.44 -12.74 -4.75
N ASP A 293 -17.69 -12.88 -4.32
CA ASP A 293 -18.79 -13.31 -5.20
C ASP A 293 -19.06 -12.31 -6.33
N ALA A 294 -19.10 -11.02 -6.04
CA ALA A 294 -19.31 -9.98 -7.06
C ALA A 294 -18.12 -9.87 -8.03
N HIS A 295 -16.91 -10.14 -7.55
CA HIS A 295 -15.71 -10.14 -8.36
C HIS A 295 -15.59 -11.43 -9.20
N GLU A 296 -15.99 -12.58 -8.65
CA GLU A 296 -16.06 -13.87 -9.36
C GLU A 296 -17.08 -13.78 -10.50
N GLN A 297 -18.25 -13.18 -10.27
CA GLN A 297 -19.23 -12.92 -11.34
C GLN A 297 -18.67 -12.03 -12.46
N LYS A 298 -17.90 -10.99 -12.12
CA LYS A 298 -17.23 -10.12 -13.11
C LYS A 298 -16.14 -10.89 -13.86
N PHE A 299 -15.40 -11.76 -13.16
CA PHE A 299 -14.38 -12.60 -13.75
C PHE A 299 -14.99 -13.63 -14.71
N GLU A 300 -16.05 -14.33 -14.32
CA GLU A 300 -16.72 -15.34 -15.14
C GLU A 300 -17.30 -14.73 -16.43
N LYS A 301 -17.90 -13.53 -16.35
CA LYS A 301 -18.32 -12.79 -17.57
C LYS A 301 -17.14 -12.52 -18.50
N TYR A 302 -16.03 -12.01 -17.95
CA TYR A 302 -14.81 -11.75 -18.72
C TYR A 302 -14.20 -13.04 -19.30
N ARG A 303 -14.19 -14.12 -18.52
CA ARG A 303 -13.69 -15.43 -18.92
C ARG A 303 -14.48 -15.98 -20.10
N ALA A 304 -15.81 -15.97 -20.02
CA ALA A 304 -16.69 -16.42 -21.11
C ALA A 304 -16.44 -15.64 -22.41
N ASP A 305 -16.26 -14.31 -22.33
CA ASP A 305 -15.94 -13.48 -23.50
C ASP A 305 -14.56 -13.82 -24.08
N GLN A 306 -13.56 -14.04 -23.22
CA GLN A 306 -12.22 -14.42 -23.65
C GLN A 306 -12.16 -15.85 -24.22
N GLU A 307 -12.94 -16.79 -23.70
CA GLU A 307 -13.03 -18.16 -24.21
C GLU A 307 -13.63 -18.19 -25.62
N LYS A 308 -14.65 -17.37 -25.89
CA LYS A 308 -15.19 -17.17 -27.25
C LYS A 308 -14.16 -16.61 -28.23
N GLN A 309 -13.34 -15.65 -27.77
CA GLN A 309 -12.24 -15.11 -28.58
C GLN A 309 -11.16 -16.15 -28.85
N LEU A 310 -10.81 -16.95 -27.84
CA LEU A 310 -9.84 -18.03 -27.99
C LEU A 310 -10.35 -19.11 -28.95
N SER A 311 -11.61 -19.52 -28.85
CA SER A 311 -12.17 -20.54 -29.76
C SER A 311 -12.14 -20.08 -31.21
N ALA A 312 -12.53 -18.82 -31.48
CA ALA A 312 -12.43 -18.23 -32.82
C ALA A 312 -10.98 -18.12 -33.31
N GLN A 313 -10.03 -17.80 -32.42
CA GLN A 313 -8.61 -17.74 -32.75
C GLN A 313 -8.03 -19.13 -33.05
N LEU A 314 -8.41 -20.16 -32.29
CA LEU A 314 -7.98 -21.53 -32.50
C LEU A 314 -8.52 -22.10 -33.81
N GLU A 315 -9.79 -21.81 -34.14
CA GLU A 315 -10.40 -22.19 -35.42
C GLU A 315 -9.62 -21.60 -36.61
N GLN A 316 -9.23 -20.33 -36.54
CA GLN A 316 -8.38 -19.69 -37.55
C GLN A 316 -6.98 -20.32 -37.68
N ILE A 317 -6.38 -20.71 -36.55
CA ILE A 317 -5.07 -21.38 -36.53
C ILE A 317 -5.21 -22.80 -37.13
N GLU A 318 -6.30 -23.51 -36.85
CA GLU A 318 -6.54 -24.86 -37.37
C GLU A 318 -6.87 -24.86 -38.86
N LEU A 319 -7.57 -23.84 -39.35
CA LEU A 319 -7.74 -23.56 -40.77
C LEU A 319 -6.40 -23.25 -41.46
N ASN A 320 -5.34 -23.03 -40.67
CA ASN A 320 -3.97 -22.84 -41.11
C ASN A 320 -3.84 -21.75 -42.17
N GLU A 321 -4.51 -20.60 -42.03
CA GLU A 321 -4.45 -19.53 -43.05
C GLU A 321 -3.01 -19.00 -43.30
N ALA A 322 -2.07 -19.28 -42.39
CA ALA A 322 -0.67 -18.85 -42.43
C ALA A 322 0.29 -19.79 -43.19
N GLY A 323 -0.15 -20.98 -43.63
CA GLY A 323 0.72 -21.92 -44.36
C GLY A 323 1.78 -22.60 -43.49
N LEU A 324 1.50 -22.77 -42.19
CA LEU A 324 2.40 -23.44 -41.26
C LEU A 324 2.36 -24.95 -41.47
N ASN A 325 3.48 -25.65 -41.30
CA ASN A 325 3.48 -27.11 -41.25
C ASN A 325 2.71 -27.63 -40.01
N GLN A 326 2.44 -28.94 -39.95
CA GLN A 326 1.69 -29.55 -38.84
C GLN A 326 2.24 -29.20 -37.45
N LYS A 327 3.56 -29.13 -37.28
CA LYS A 327 4.20 -28.74 -36.01
C LYS A 327 3.95 -27.25 -35.70
N GLY A 328 4.11 -26.36 -36.67
CA GLY A 328 3.87 -24.93 -36.53
C GLY A 328 2.42 -24.60 -36.14
N VAL A 329 1.45 -25.34 -36.67
CA VAL A 329 0.03 -25.22 -36.27
C VAL A 329 -0.15 -25.63 -34.79
N GLN A 330 0.45 -26.73 -34.35
CA GLN A 330 0.37 -27.17 -32.94
C GLN A 330 1.00 -26.15 -31.98
N VAL A 331 2.14 -25.58 -32.35
CA VAL A 331 2.82 -24.55 -31.53
C VAL A 331 1.99 -23.27 -31.47
N ALA A 332 1.45 -22.81 -32.60
CA ALA A 332 0.58 -21.63 -32.64
C ALA A 332 -0.68 -21.79 -31.76
N MET A 333 -1.31 -22.97 -31.76
CA MET A 333 -2.43 -23.26 -30.87
C MET A 333 -2.01 -23.22 -29.39
N ARG A 334 -0.85 -23.78 -29.06
CA ARG A 334 -0.30 -23.80 -27.69
C ARG A 334 0.04 -22.39 -27.21
N GLU A 335 0.63 -21.55 -28.06
CA GLU A 335 0.89 -20.14 -27.78
C GLU A 335 -0.39 -19.34 -27.51
N ALA A 336 -1.43 -19.53 -28.33
CA ALA A 336 -2.71 -18.85 -28.17
C ALA A 336 -3.37 -19.22 -26.82
N ARG A 337 -3.36 -20.50 -26.45
CA ARG A 337 -3.86 -20.98 -25.14
C ARG A 337 -3.07 -20.36 -23.98
N LEU A 338 -1.73 -20.32 -24.06
CA LEU A 338 -0.88 -19.72 -23.03
C LEU A 338 -1.09 -18.20 -22.88
N ALA A 339 -1.27 -17.49 -24.00
CA ALA A 339 -1.57 -16.06 -23.98
C ALA A 339 -2.93 -15.78 -23.32
N HIS A 340 -3.93 -16.62 -23.61
CA HIS A 340 -5.25 -16.53 -22.99
C HIS A 340 -5.22 -16.78 -21.48
N ILE A 341 -4.51 -17.82 -21.03
CA ILE A 341 -4.30 -18.12 -19.61
C ILE A 341 -3.70 -16.91 -18.88
N ARG A 342 -2.64 -16.30 -19.43
CA ARG A 342 -2.02 -15.09 -18.85
C ARG A 342 -2.98 -13.91 -18.73
N LYS A 343 -3.86 -13.72 -19.73
CA LYS A 343 -4.89 -12.67 -19.68
C LYS A 343 -5.90 -12.94 -18.57
N LEU A 344 -6.34 -14.19 -18.41
CA LEU A 344 -7.28 -14.57 -17.35
C LEU A 344 -6.65 -14.41 -15.97
N GLU A 345 -5.44 -14.93 -15.75
CA GLU A 345 -4.71 -14.78 -14.49
C GLU A 345 -4.52 -13.31 -14.11
N LYS A 346 -4.06 -12.48 -15.06
CA LYS A 346 -3.91 -11.05 -14.84
C LYS A 346 -5.22 -10.42 -14.40
N ARG A 347 -6.33 -10.74 -15.06
CA ARG A 347 -7.64 -10.18 -14.71
C ARG A 347 -8.15 -10.67 -13.36
N ARG A 348 -7.94 -11.95 -13.04
CA ARG A 348 -8.29 -12.55 -11.74
C ARG A 348 -7.49 -11.89 -10.60
N MET A 349 -6.21 -11.62 -10.84
CA MET A 349 -5.32 -10.87 -9.95
C MET A 349 -5.76 -9.42 -9.76
N GLU A 350 -6.14 -8.71 -10.84
CA GLU A 350 -6.68 -7.34 -10.76
C GLU A 350 -7.94 -7.27 -9.89
N LEU A 351 -8.80 -8.29 -10.01
CA LEU A 351 -10.01 -8.44 -9.19
C LEU A 351 -9.70 -8.92 -7.76
N GLY A 352 -8.47 -9.28 -7.42
CA GLY A 352 -8.10 -9.75 -6.08
C GLY A 352 -8.72 -11.11 -5.71
N LEU A 353 -9.05 -11.92 -6.71
CA LEU A 353 -9.47 -13.32 -6.58
C LEU A 353 -8.23 -14.23 -6.50
N ASP A 354 -8.33 -15.48 -6.03
CA ASP A 354 -7.18 -16.40 -5.97
C ASP A 354 -6.63 -16.73 -7.38
N GLU A 355 -5.37 -17.18 -7.49
CA GLU A 355 -4.81 -17.58 -8.79
C GLU A 355 -5.60 -18.75 -9.42
N ILE A 356 -5.58 -18.82 -10.75
CA ILE A 356 -6.17 -19.96 -11.46
C ILE A 356 -5.25 -21.16 -11.20
N ASN A 357 -5.75 -22.18 -10.52
CA ASN A 357 -4.97 -23.38 -10.25
C ASN A 357 -4.88 -24.20 -11.55
N PHE A 358 -3.78 -24.04 -12.28
CA PHE A 358 -3.41 -24.96 -13.36
C PHE A 358 -2.65 -26.12 -12.71
N GLY A 359 -3.29 -27.28 -12.59
CA GLY A 359 -2.60 -28.50 -12.14
C GLY A 359 -1.38 -28.80 -13.01
N SER A 360 -0.37 -29.49 -12.46
CA SER A 360 0.76 -29.96 -13.26
C SER A 360 0.28 -30.92 -14.36
N VAL A 361 0.92 -30.83 -15.52
CA VAL A 361 0.75 -31.78 -16.61
C VAL A 361 1.77 -32.89 -16.40
N ASP A 362 1.49 -33.76 -15.43
CA ASP A 362 2.30 -34.96 -15.25
C ASP A 362 1.47 -36.15 -15.74
N ALA A 363 1.94 -36.71 -16.86
CA ALA A 363 1.65 -38.00 -17.50
C ALA A 363 0.27 -38.67 -17.26
N GLN A 364 -0.40 -39.01 -18.37
CA GLN A 364 -1.59 -39.89 -18.44
C GLN A 364 -1.60 -41.00 -17.37
N GLY A 365 -2.65 -41.06 -16.54
CA GLY A 365 -2.89 -42.24 -15.69
C GLY A 365 -3.94 -42.07 -14.59
N LYS A 366 -5.19 -42.45 -14.90
CA LYS A 366 -6.26 -43.00 -14.04
C LYS A 366 -6.40 -42.50 -12.58
N GLY A 367 -7.56 -41.91 -12.28
CA GLY A 367 -8.18 -41.97 -10.95
C GLY A 367 -8.76 -40.65 -10.47
N GLY A 368 -10.09 -40.58 -10.37
CA GLY A 368 -10.79 -39.41 -9.87
C GLY A 368 -10.57 -39.18 -8.37
N LYS A 369 -10.11 -37.99 -8.02
CA LYS A 369 -10.60 -37.12 -6.93
C LYS A 369 -9.70 -35.88 -6.88
N GLN A 370 -10.34 -34.71 -6.74
CA GLN A 370 -9.74 -33.38 -6.70
C GLN A 370 -8.46 -33.33 -5.85
N GLN A 371 -7.30 -33.23 -6.50
CA GLN A 371 -6.05 -32.87 -5.84
C GLN A 371 -5.87 -31.36 -5.90
N ARG A 372 -6.08 -30.71 -4.75
CA ARG A 372 -5.71 -29.31 -4.50
C ARG A 372 -4.19 -29.21 -4.35
N MET A 373 -3.52 -28.51 -5.25
CA MET A 373 -2.10 -28.15 -5.07
C MET A 373 -1.95 -26.90 -4.19
N GLN A 374 -0.86 -26.86 -3.42
CA GLN A 374 -0.53 -25.79 -2.47
C GLN A 374 0.24 -24.63 -3.11
N PRO A 375 0.17 -23.40 -2.56
CA PRO A 375 0.88 -22.24 -3.09
C PRO A 375 2.37 -22.29 -2.71
N GLY A 376 3.23 -22.37 -3.71
CA GLY A 376 4.69 -22.38 -3.54
C GLY A 376 5.37 -22.69 -4.87
N GLN A 377 6.18 -21.75 -5.35
CA GLN A 377 6.92 -21.76 -6.61
C GLN A 377 7.55 -23.13 -6.93
N LYS A 378 7.17 -23.70 -8.09
CA LYS A 378 8.09 -24.36 -9.05
C LYS A 378 7.45 -24.89 -10.33
N GLY A 379 6.12 -24.92 -10.46
CA GLY A 379 5.49 -25.40 -11.71
C GLY A 379 5.63 -24.45 -12.90
N TRP A 380 5.25 -23.18 -12.76
CA TRP A 380 5.06 -22.29 -13.92
C TRP A 380 6.34 -21.71 -14.52
N GLU A 381 7.32 -21.33 -13.69
CA GLU A 381 8.58 -20.74 -14.18
C GLU A 381 9.48 -21.79 -14.83
N GLU A 382 9.55 -23.02 -14.29
CA GLU A 382 10.25 -24.16 -14.91
C GLU A 382 9.52 -24.59 -16.20
N TYR A 383 8.18 -24.70 -16.18
CA TYR A 383 7.40 -25.00 -17.40
C TYR A 383 7.56 -23.94 -18.49
N ARG A 384 7.63 -22.66 -18.12
CA ARG A 384 7.88 -21.55 -19.04
C ARG A 384 9.28 -21.57 -19.62
N ALA A 385 10.30 -21.81 -18.80
CA ALA A 385 11.68 -21.89 -19.26
C ALA A 385 11.90 -23.10 -20.19
N GLN A 386 11.24 -24.23 -19.88
CA GLN A 386 11.19 -25.41 -20.74
C GLN A 386 10.46 -25.09 -22.05
N PHE A 387 9.29 -24.45 -21.96
CA PHE A 387 8.51 -24.04 -23.13
C PHE A 387 9.24 -23.04 -24.03
N ASP A 388 9.90 -22.03 -23.46
CA ASP A 388 10.66 -21.03 -24.23
C ASP A 388 11.89 -21.68 -24.91
N LYS A 389 12.47 -22.74 -24.33
CA LYS A 389 13.48 -23.60 -24.96
C LYS A 389 12.90 -24.43 -26.11
N ASP A 390 11.85 -25.21 -25.84
CA ASP A 390 11.18 -26.06 -26.83
C ASP A 390 10.72 -25.22 -28.05
N LYS A 391 10.19 -24.02 -27.78
CA LYS A 391 9.76 -23.06 -28.78
C LYS A 391 10.90 -22.46 -29.60
N ALA A 392 12.08 -22.27 -29.00
CA ALA A 392 13.25 -21.76 -29.72
C ALA A 392 13.82 -22.81 -30.68
N GLU A 393 13.76 -24.09 -30.29
CA GLU A 393 14.11 -25.23 -31.15
C GLU A 393 13.05 -25.45 -32.25
N GLU A 394 11.75 -25.44 -31.91
CA GLU A 394 10.66 -25.65 -32.88
C GLU A 394 10.52 -24.51 -33.89
N ARG A 395 10.84 -23.25 -33.54
CA ARG A 395 10.77 -22.10 -34.47
C ARG A 395 11.74 -22.18 -35.63
N ALA A 396 12.85 -22.92 -35.48
CA ALA A 396 13.79 -23.15 -36.57
C ALA A 396 13.20 -24.07 -37.67
N ASP A 397 12.20 -24.89 -37.31
CA ASP A 397 11.53 -25.87 -38.19
C ASP A 397 10.14 -25.41 -38.68
N MET A 398 9.71 -24.18 -38.37
CA MET A 398 8.38 -23.63 -38.71
C MET A 398 8.30 -23.00 -40.11
N GLU A 399 9.28 -23.23 -40.99
CA GLU A 399 9.25 -22.65 -42.32
C GLU A 399 8.02 -23.13 -43.11
N PRO A 400 7.29 -22.22 -43.77
CA PRO A 400 6.11 -22.58 -44.55
C PRO A 400 6.54 -23.43 -45.75
N ASP A 401 6.01 -24.64 -45.84
CA ASP A 401 6.16 -25.49 -47.02
C ASP A 401 5.31 -24.90 -48.16
N PRO A 402 5.92 -24.40 -49.25
CA PRO A 402 5.20 -23.69 -50.30
C PRO A 402 4.16 -24.56 -51.02
N ASP A 403 4.30 -25.89 -50.95
CA ASP A 403 3.47 -26.85 -51.68
C ASP A 403 2.41 -27.54 -50.79
N GLU A 404 2.42 -27.32 -49.46
CA GLU A 404 1.46 -27.92 -48.54
C GLU A 404 0.06 -27.28 -48.64
N VAL A 405 -0.94 -28.09 -49.00
CA VAL A 405 -2.33 -27.66 -49.18
C VAL A 405 -3.08 -27.75 -47.84
N GLY A 406 -3.61 -26.62 -47.37
CA GLY A 406 -4.37 -26.56 -46.11
C GLY A 406 -5.74 -27.23 -46.21
N LYS A 407 -6.44 -27.38 -45.08
CA LYS A 407 -7.84 -27.92 -45.04
C LYS A 407 -8.83 -27.09 -45.87
N ASP A 408 -8.47 -25.86 -46.20
CA ASP A 408 -9.19 -24.92 -47.05
C ASP A 408 -8.93 -25.13 -48.56
N GLY A 409 -8.08 -26.10 -48.94
CA GLY A 409 -7.82 -26.50 -50.32
C GLY A 409 -6.88 -25.57 -51.09
N LEU A 410 -6.16 -24.66 -50.41
CA LEU A 410 -5.30 -23.64 -51.04
C LEU A 410 -3.83 -23.82 -50.64
N THR A 411 -2.88 -23.53 -51.53
CA THR A 411 -1.44 -23.47 -51.20
C THR A 411 -1.09 -22.17 -50.47
N ALA A 412 0.10 -22.11 -49.83
CA ALA A 412 0.55 -20.92 -49.10
C ALA A 412 0.61 -19.65 -49.99
N SER A 413 1.05 -19.79 -51.25
CA SER A 413 1.10 -18.68 -52.22
C SER A 413 -0.30 -18.20 -52.64
N GLN A 414 -1.24 -19.13 -52.85
CA GLN A 414 -2.63 -18.82 -53.19
C GLN A 414 -3.36 -18.15 -52.02
N ARG A 415 -3.09 -18.57 -50.78
CA ARG A 415 -3.61 -17.96 -49.55
C ARG A 415 -3.08 -16.54 -49.34
N ALA A 416 -1.78 -16.33 -49.53
CA ALA A 416 -1.17 -15.00 -49.43
C ALA A 416 -1.81 -14.01 -50.42
N THR A 417 -2.06 -14.46 -51.65
CA THR A 417 -2.73 -13.68 -52.69
C THR A 417 -4.18 -13.35 -52.30
N LYS A 418 -4.94 -14.35 -51.84
CA LYS A 418 -6.34 -14.19 -51.39
C LYS A 418 -6.47 -13.31 -50.15
N GLN A 419 -5.52 -13.37 -49.21
CA GLN A 419 -5.46 -12.46 -48.06
C GLN A 419 -5.10 -11.03 -48.49
N ALA A 420 -4.17 -10.86 -49.44
CA ALA A 420 -3.83 -9.55 -50.00
C ALA A 420 -5.05 -8.92 -50.70
N GLU A 421 -5.82 -9.70 -51.44
CA GLU A 421 -7.08 -9.27 -52.06
C GLU A 421 -8.14 -8.89 -51.03
N ARG A 422 -8.35 -9.69 -49.97
CA ARG A 422 -9.27 -9.35 -48.88
C ARG A 422 -8.87 -8.05 -48.18
N ARG A 423 -7.58 -7.86 -47.87
CA ARG A 423 -7.06 -6.62 -47.27
C ARG A 423 -7.22 -5.42 -48.19
N ALA A 424 -7.02 -5.61 -49.51
CA ALA A 424 -7.26 -4.57 -50.50
C ALA A 424 -8.75 -4.20 -50.59
N ALA A 425 -9.64 -5.20 -50.55
CA ALA A 425 -11.09 -5.00 -50.54
C ALA A 425 -11.58 -4.29 -49.27
N GLU A 426 -11.08 -4.67 -48.09
CA GLU A 426 -11.38 -3.98 -46.83
C GLU A 426 -10.89 -2.53 -46.82
N ARG A 427 -9.68 -2.27 -47.33
CA ARG A 427 -9.16 -0.90 -47.48
C ARG A 427 -10.04 -0.06 -48.40
N LYS A 428 -10.47 -0.62 -49.54
CA LYS A 428 -11.42 0.04 -50.46
C LYS A 428 -12.78 0.27 -49.81
N ALA A 429 -13.29 -0.69 -49.02
CA ALA A 429 -14.55 -0.55 -48.29
C ALA A 429 -14.48 0.52 -47.19
N LYS A 430 -13.37 0.59 -46.44
CA LYS A 430 -13.11 1.64 -45.45
C LYS A 430 -12.98 3.01 -46.08
N GLN A 431 -12.29 3.13 -47.22
CA GLN A 431 -12.20 4.39 -47.99
C GLN A 431 -13.57 4.82 -48.55
N LYS A 432 -14.39 3.90 -49.07
CA LYS A 432 -15.78 4.21 -49.48
C LYS A 432 -16.63 4.67 -48.29
N LYS A 433 -16.52 4.01 -47.12
CA LYS A 433 -17.21 4.45 -45.89
C LYS A 433 -16.73 5.82 -45.41
N SER A 434 -15.43 6.14 -45.49
CA SER A 434 -14.92 7.46 -45.07
C SER A 434 -15.33 8.56 -46.05
N LYS A 435 -15.31 8.31 -47.36
CA LYS A 435 -15.82 9.27 -48.38
C LYS A 435 -17.32 9.53 -48.22
N LYS A 436 -18.12 8.49 -47.94
CA LYS A 436 -19.57 8.63 -47.66
C LYS A 436 -19.86 9.39 -46.36
N LYS A 437 -18.93 9.37 -45.40
CA LYS A 437 -19.02 10.15 -44.15
C LYS A 437 -18.56 11.61 -44.30
N GLN A 438 -17.72 11.91 -45.31
CA GLN A 438 -17.25 13.27 -45.62
C GLN A 438 -18.18 14.01 -46.60
N GLY A 439 -18.92 13.33 -47.48
CA GLY A 439 -19.90 13.97 -48.37
C GLY A 439 -21.29 14.21 -47.77
N ASN A 440 -21.47 13.94 -46.47
CA ASN A 440 -22.72 14.11 -45.73
C ASN A 440 -22.56 15.08 -44.54
N ARG A 441 -21.47 15.86 -44.56
CA ARG A 441 -21.20 17.07 -43.78
C ARG A 441 -21.14 18.21 -44.78
#